data_AF-A0A2D8B9F3-F1
#
_entry.id   AF-A0A2D8B9F3-F1
#
_cell.length_a   1.000
_cell.length_b   1.000
_cell.length_c   1.000
_cell.angle_alpha   90.00
_cell.angle_beta   90.00
_cell.angle_gamma   90.00
#
_symmetry.space_group_name_H-M   'P 1'
#
loop_
_entity.id
_entity.type
_entity.pdbx_description
1 polymer ?
#
loop_
_entity_poly.entity_id
_entity_poly.type
_entity_poly.pdbx_seq_one_letter_code
_entity_poly.pdbx_strand_id
1 'polypeptide(L)'
;GRIDFGPASDNVVGVSLSVPLFVRNPYRAEVVAALADADAAAAQADVTGAQLASRAQRTAASYAAVRRAFARWSQSTGTDVEKRADLLERLWRAGELSTADYLLQLKQTLDTALAGAALEGQLWRRATDYLAATGQLEAWLGMNDATGDTSR
;
A
#
# COMPACT_ATOMS: atom_id res chain seq x y z
N GLY A 1 -45.40 -24.62 -38.29
CA GLY A 1 -45.62 -25.09 -39.67
C GLY A 1 -47.08 -25.45 -39.81
N ARG A 2 -47.74 -25.01 -40.87
CA ARG A 2 -49.16 -25.26 -41.13
C ARG A 2 -49.28 -26.55 -41.94
N ILE A 3 -50.06 -27.52 -41.46
CA ILE A 3 -50.39 -28.74 -42.17
C ILE A 3 -51.92 -28.75 -42.29
N ASP A 4 -52.42 -28.68 -43.52
CA ASP A 4 -53.84 -28.64 -43.82
C ASP A 4 -54.38 -30.08 -43.96
N PHE A 5 -55.32 -30.45 -43.09
CA PHE A 5 -56.16 -31.63 -43.27
C PHE A 5 -57.63 -31.23 -43.10
N GLY A 6 -58.32 -30.98 -44.21
CA GLY A 6 -59.78 -30.85 -44.24
C GLY A 6 -60.37 -29.61 -43.52
N PRO A 7 -61.72 -29.46 -43.49
CA PRO A 7 -62.41 -28.17 -43.38
C PRO A 7 -62.49 -27.60 -41.95
N ALA A 8 -61.42 -27.72 -41.17
CA ALA A 8 -61.30 -27.05 -39.88
C ALA A 8 -59.86 -26.53 -39.73
N SER A 9 -59.70 -25.21 -39.80
CA SER A 9 -58.43 -24.53 -39.58
C SER A 9 -58.20 -24.34 -38.08
N ASP A 10 -57.29 -25.11 -37.50
CA ASP A 10 -56.93 -24.98 -36.08
C ASP A 10 -55.52 -24.40 -35.91
N ASN A 11 -55.36 -23.49 -34.95
CA ASN A 11 -54.10 -22.79 -34.70
C ASN A 11 -53.18 -23.64 -33.82
N VAL A 12 -52.17 -24.26 -34.42
CA VAL A 12 -51.18 -25.08 -33.69
C VAL A 12 -49.92 -24.28 -33.40
N VAL A 13 -49.63 -24.04 -32.12
CA VAL A 13 -48.36 -23.48 -31.65
C VAL A 13 -47.45 -24.63 -31.23
N GLY A 14 -46.39 -24.88 -32.00
CA GLY A 14 -45.36 -25.87 -31.67
C GLY A 14 -44.20 -25.22 -30.92
N VAL A 15 -43.90 -25.70 -29.72
CA VAL A 15 -42.70 -25.32 -28.95
C VAL A 15 -41.72 -26.48 -29.01
N SER A 16 -40.52 -26.27 -29.56
CA SER A 16 -39.45 -27.27 -29.54
C SER A 16 -38.46 -26.97 -28.41
N LEU A 17 -38.39 -27.84 -27.42
CA LEU A 17 -37.35 -27.83 -26.40
C LEU A 17 -36.29 -28.88 -26.78
N SER A 18 -35.04 -28.46 -26.97
CA SER A 18 -33.92 -29.38 -27.23
C SER A 18 -33.06 -29.50 -25.97
N VAL A 19 -33.04 -30.69 -25.37
CA VAL A 19 -32.16 -31.03 -24.25
C VAL A 19 -31.14 -32.05 -24.76
N PRO A 20 -29.85 -31.68 -24.90
CA PRO A 20 -28.87 -32.59 -25.45
C PRO A 20 -28.54 -33.70 -24.45
N LEU A 21 -28.74 -34.96 -24.86
CA LEU A 21 -28.36 -36.15 -24.09
C LEU A 21 -26.99 -36.66 -24.56
N PHE A 22 -25.95 -36.37 -23.78
CA PHE A 22 -24.59 -36.84 -24.05
C PHE A 22 -24.36 -38.21 -23.44
N VAL A 23 -24.54 -39.26 -24.26
CA VAL A 23 -24.38 -40.67 -23.86
C VAL A 23 -22.91 -41.02 -23.50
N ARG A 24 -21.93 -40.12 -23.72
CA ARG A 24 -20.48 -40.40 -23.54
C ARG A 24 -19.61 -39.35 -22.84
N ASN A 25 -20.12 -38.19 -22.43
CA ASN A 25 -19.37 -37.26 -21.57
C ASN A 25 -20.32 -36.58 -20.58
N PRO A 26 -20.32 -36.94 -19.28
CA PRO A 26 -21.33 -36.50 -18.33
C PRO A 26 -21.21 -35.04 -17.86
N TYR A 27 -20.37 -34.19 -18.45
CA TYR A 27 -20.04 -32.81 -18.01
C TYR A 27 -19.55 -32.65 -16.56
N ARG A 28 -19.45 -33.76 -15.84
CA ARG A 28 -19.01 -33.82 -14.45
C ARG A 28 -17.55 -33.42 -14.32
N ALA A 29 -16.72 -33.71 -15.32
CA ALA A 29 -15.30 -33.36 -15.30
C ALA A 29 -15.11 -31.85 -15.39
N GLU A 30 -15.89 -31.18 -16.23
CA GLU A 30 -15.87 -29.74 -16.44
C GLU A 30 -16.42 -28.99 -15.22
N VAL A 31 -17.49 -29.49 -14.60
CA VAL A 31 -18.01 -28.94 -13.34
C VAL A 31 -17.02 -29.15 -12.19
N VAL A 32 -16.39 -30.33 -12.08
CA VAL A 32 -15.37 -30.59 -11.07
C VAL A 32 -14.14 -29.70 -11.29
N ALA A 33 -13.72 -29.49 -12.53
CA ALA A 33 -12.63 -28.58 -12.86
C ALA A 33 -12.99 -27.12 -12.47
N ALA A 34 -14.19 -26.65 -12.82
CA ALA A 34 -14.64 -25.31 -12.45
C ALA A 34 -14.74 -25.10 -10.93
N LEU A 35 -15.16 -26.13 -10.19
CA LEU A 35 -15.17 -26.10 -8.72
C LEU A 35 -13.74 -26.06 -8.16
N ALA A 36 -12.83 -26.88 -8.69
CA ALA A 36 -11.44 -26.86 -8.28
C ALA A 36 -10.76 -25.51 -8.58
N ASP A 37 -11.07 -24.89 -9.72
CA ASP A 37 -10.60 -23.54 -10.08
C ASP A 37 -11.15 -22.48 -9.12
N ALA A 38 -12.44 -22.59 -8.73
CA ALA A 38 -13.05 -21.70 -7.76
C ALA A 38 -12.41 -21.83 -6.36
N ASP A 39 -12.16 -23.07 -5.91
CA ASP A 39 -11.47 -23.35 -4.64
C ASP A 39 -10.04 -22.82 -4.65
N ALA A 40 -9.32 -22.99 -5.77
CA ALA A 40 -7.98 -22.44 -5.94
C ALA A 40 -7.98 -20.91 -5.91
N ALA A 41 -8.95 -20.26 -6.55
CA ALA A 41 -9.10 -18.81 -6.54
C ALA A 41 -9.42 -18.29 -5.11
N ALA A 42 -10.28 -18.99 -4.36
CA ALA A 42 -10.58 -18.65 -2.98
C ALA A 42 -9.34 -18.78 -2.07
N ALA A 43 -8.60 -19.89 -2.18
CA ALA A 43 -7.36 -20.08 -1.44
C ALA A 43 -6.30 -19.00 -1.78
N GLN A 44 -6.21 -18.60 -3.05
CA GLN A 44 -5.32 -17.52 -3.46
C GLN A 44 -5.74 -16.16 -2.90
N ALA A 45 -7.05 -15.89 -2.83
CA ALA A 45 -7.59 -14.68 -2.21
C ALA A 45 -7.27 -14.65 -0.70
N ASP A 46 -7.43 -15.77 0.01
CA ASP A 46 -7.09 -15.89 1.43
C ASP A 46 -5.61 -15.64 1.70
N VAL A 47 -4.73 -16.25 0.89
CA VAL A 47 -3.27 -16.03 0.98
C VAL A 47 -2.95 -14.56 0.73
N THR A 48 -3.56 -13.94 -0.29
CA THR A 48 -3.35 -12.53 -0.61
C THR A 48 -3.83 -11.63 0.53
N GLY A 49 -5.01 -11.91 1.10
CA GLY A 49 -5.56 -11.18 2.25
C GLY A 49 -4.65 -11.26 3.48
N ALA A 50 -4.15 -12.45 3.79
CA ALA A 50 -3.19 -12.65 4.89
C ALA A 50 -1.88 -11.88 4.66
N GLN A 51 -1.37 -11.86 3.42
CA GLN A 51 -0.16 -11.10 3.06
C GLN A 51 -0.37 -9.60 3.20
N LEU A 52 -1.52 -9.06 2.77
CA LEU A 52 -1.88 -7.66 2.90
C LEU A 52 -2.00 -7.24 4.37
N ALA A 53 -2.71 -8.02 5.18
CA ALA A 53 -2.84 -7.77 6.62
C ALA A 53 -1.47 -7.78 7.32
N SER A 54 -0.63 -8.76 7.00
CA SER A 54 0.72 -8.87 7.53
C SER A 54 1.61 -7.69 7.11
N ARG A 55 1.49 -7.23 5.85
CA ARG A 55 2.20 -6.04 5.35
C ARG A 55 1.76 -4.78 6.09
N ALA A 56 0.46 -4.56 6.25
CA ALA A 56 -0.09 -3.42 6.98
C ALA A 56 0.37 -3.38 8.43
N GLN A 57 0.41 -4.54 9.10
CA GLN A 57 0.92 -4.64 10.47
C GLN A 57 2.41 -4.28 10.56
N ARG A 58 3.24 -4.80 9.65
CA ARG A 58 4.68 -4.51 9.61
C ARG A 58 4.97 -3.04 9.34
N THR A 59 4.28 -2.42 8.39
CA THR A 59 4.49 -0.99 8.06
C THR A 59 4.01 -0.09 9.20
N ALA A 60 2.89 -0.41 9.85
CA ALA A 60 2.40 0.30 11.02
C ALA A 60 3.39 0.24 12.19
N ALA A 61 3.90 -0.95 12.52
CA ALA A 61 4.90 -1.13 13.57
C ALA A 61 6.19 -0.36 13.25
N SER A 62 6.67 -0.46 12.01
CA SER A 62 7.88 0.23 11.55
C SER A 62 7.75 1.75 11.62
N TYR A 63 6.63 2.29 11.14
CA TYR A 63 6.33 3.73 11.22
C TYR A 63 6.27 4.20 12.68
N ALA A 64 5.58 3.45 13.55
CA ALA A 64 5.51 3.79 14.98
C ALA A 64 6.89 3.77 15.66
N ALA A 65 7.78 2.84 15.29
CA ALA A 65 9.14 2.78 15.81
C ALA A 65 9.97 4.00 15.39
N VAL A 66 9.96 4.34 14.09
CA VAL A 66 10.71 5.50 13.57
C VAL A 66 10.15 6.81 14.14
N ARG A 67 8.83 6.95 14.26
CA ARG A 67 8.20 8.12 14.88
C ARG A 67 8.65 8.31 16.34
N ARG A 68 8.72 7.24 17.13
CA ARG A 68 9.25 7.30 18.50
C ARG A 68 10.74 7.65 18.54
N ALA A 69 11.53 7.12 17.61
CA ALA A 69 12.94 7.47 17.51
C ALA A 69 13.13 8.95 17.18
N PHE A 70 12.37 9.47 16.21
CA PHE A 70 12.38 10.88 15.85
C PHE A 70 11.95 11.78 17.00
N ALA A 71 10.85 11.46 17.69
CA ALA A 71 10.38 12.24 18.84
C ALA A 71 11.40 12.30 19.99
N ARG A 72 12.11 11.20 20.26
CA ARG A 72 13.18 11.19 21.27
C ARG A 72 14.38 12.03 20.81
N TRP A 73 14.75 11.90 19.54
CA TRP A 73 15.86 12.68 18.97
C TRP A 73 15.54 14.18 19.03
N SER A 74 14.36 14.61 18.57
CA SER A 74 13.96 16.02 18.53
C SER A 74 13.87 16.69 19.91
N GLN A 75 13.72 15.90 20.98
CA GLN A 75 13.72 16.39 22.36
C GLN A 75 15.12 16.39 23.00
N SER A 76 16.13 15.84 22.32
CA SER A 76 17.49 15.76 22.85
C SER A 76 18.22 17.10 22.71
N THR A 77 18.98 17.47 23.74
CA THR A 77 19.73 18.74 23.84
C THR A 77 20.74 18.94 22.70
N GLY A 78 21.14 17.87 21.99
CA GLY A 78 22.07 17.92 20.86
C GLY A 78 21.44 18.32 19.52
N THR A 79 20.14 18.60 19.47
CA THR A 79 19.44 18.96 18.22
C THR A 79 19.47 20.44 17.86
N ASP A 80 19.90 21.30 18.80
CA ASP A 80 20.09 22.72 18.54
C ASP A 80 21.48 22.97 17.93
N VAL A 81 21.64 22.46 16.70
CA VAL A 81 22.89 22.41 15.94
C VAL A 81 23.42 23.82 15.71
N GLU A 82 22.53 24.76 15.39
CA GLU A 82 22.85 26.16 15.12
C GLU A 82 23.41 26.84 16.37
N LYS A 83 22.72 26.74 17.53
CA LYS A 83 23.24 27.31 18.78
C LYS A 83 24.58 26.71 19.19
N ARG A 84 24.78 25.42 18.92
CA ARG A 84 26.05 24.75 19.21
C ARG A 84 27.17 25.26 18.29
N ALA A 85 26.91 25.38 16.99
CA ALA A 85 27.87 25.94 16.04
C ALA A 85 28.26 27.38 16.39
N ASP A 86 27.27 28.22 16.73
CA ASP A 86 27.49 29.61 17.16
C ASP A 86 28.34 29.71 18.43
N LEU A 87 28.11 28.83 19.40
CA LEU A 87 28.90 28.79 20.64
C LEU A 87 30.35 28.38 20.35
N LEU A 88 30.57 27.36 19.53
CA LEU A 88 31.90 26.90 19.14
C LEU A 88 32.70 27.99 18.44
N GLU A 89 32.05 28.75 17.54
CA GLU A 89 32.68 29.86 16.86
C GLU A 89 33.08 30.97 17.83
N ARG A 90 32.23 31.31 18.81
CA ARG A 90 32.52 32.32 19.83
C ARG A 90 33.72 31.94 20.70
N LEU A 91 33.77 30.69 21.17
CA LEU A 91 34.89 30.19 22.00
C LEU A 91 36.21 30.18 21.22
N TRP A 92 36.18 29.78 19.94
CA TRP A 92 37.35 29.84 19.08
C TRP A 92 37.83 31.28 18.84
N ARG A 93 36.92 32.21 18.54
CA ARG A 93 37.26 33.63 18.36
C ARG A 93 37.82 34.28 19.63
N ALA A 94 37.38 33.83 20.81
CA ALA A 94 37.92 34.25 22.10
C ALA A 94 39.29 33.64 22.43
N GLY A 95 39.75 32.66 21.64
CA GLY A 95 40.99 31.93 21.89
C GLY A 95 40.88 30.86 22.98
N GLU A 96 39.66 30.61 23.49
CA GLU A 96 39.37 29.60 24.52
C GLU A 96 39.33 28.18 23.93
N LEU A 97 39.26 28.05 22.60
CA LEU A 97 39.26 26.78 21.87
C LEU A 97 40.34 26.78 20.78
N SER A 98 41.11 25.69 20.70
CA SER A 98 42.09 25.54 19.62
C SER A 98 41.38 25.38 18.28
N THR A 99 42.03 25.79 17.18
CA THR A 99 41.47 25.62 15.83
C THR A 99 41.21 24.14 15.50
N ALA A 100 42.05 23.23 15.98
CA ALA A 100 41.86 21.79 15.76
C ALA A 100 40.62 21.27 16.50
N ASP A 101 40.44 21.66 17.76
CA ASP A 101 39.27 21.26 18.56
C ASP A 101 37.98 21.87 18.00
N TYR A 102 38.04 23.12 17.55
CA TYR A 102 36.94 23.79 16.86
C TYR A 102 36.47 23.00 15.64
N LEU A 103 37.38 22.68 14.71
CA LEU A 103 37.03 21.95 13.49
C LEU A 103 36.49 20.55 13.79
N LEU A 104 37.05 19.86 14.79
CA LEU A 104 36.56 18.54 15.21
C LEU A 104 35.14 18.62 15.78
N GLN A 105 34.88 19.56 16.68
CA GLN A 105 33.57 19.70 17.32
C GLN A 105 32.51 20.24 16.35
N LEU A 106 32.91 21.11 15.39
CA LEU A 106 32.03 21.56 14.33
C LEU A 106 31.63 20.40 13.41
N LYS A 107 32.59 19.55 13.02
CA LYS A 107 32.28 18.33 12.24
C LYS A 107 31.29 17.44 12.97
N GLN A 108 31.52 17.16 14.26
CA GLN A 108 30.59 16.34 15.06
C GLN A 108 29.18 16.94 15.12
N THR A 109 29.08 18.27 15.18
CA THR A 109 27.81 19.00 15.18
C THR A 109 27.09 18.83 13.84
N LEU A 110 27.80 18.95 12.72
CA LEU A 110 27.26 18.70 11.38
C LEU A 110 26.86 17.23 11.14
N ASP A 111 27.67 16.28 11.60
CA ASP A 111 27.36 14.85 11.51
C ASP A 111 26.06 14.53 12.28
N THR A 112 25.83 15.20 13.42
CA THR A 112 24.59 15.09 14.20
C THR A 112 23.39 15.68 13.45
N ALA A 113 23.57 16.84 12.79
CA ALA A 113 22.54 17.46 11.97
C ALA A 113 22.13 16.56 10.80
N LEU A 114 23.12 15.98 10.11
CA LEU A 114 22.92 15.06 9.01
C LEU A 114 22.17 13.79 9.45
N ALA A 115 22.54 13.22 10.60
CA ALA A 115 21.84 12.08 11.18
C ALA A 115 20.36 12.42 11.49
N GLY A 116 20.11 13.64 11.97
CA GLY A 116 18.77 14.17 12.18
C GLY A 116 17.93 14.23 10.91
N ALA A 117 18.44 14.87 9.88
CA ALA A 117 17.79 14.97 8.57
C ALA A 117 17.53 13.59 7.95
N ALA A 118 18.48 12.65 8.09
CA ALA A 118 18.32 11.28 7.64
C ALA A 118 17.17 10.55 8.38
N LEU A 119 17.03 10.77 9.69
CA LEU A 119 15.96 10.20 10.51
C LEU A 119 14.58 10.79 10.12
N GLU A 120 14.51 12.08 9.86
CA GLU A 120 13.30 12.73 9.35
C GLU A 120 12.90 12.16 7.98
N GLY A 121 13.86 12.03 7.05
CA GLY A 121 13.60 11.40 5.76
C GLY A 121 13.13 9.94 5.88
N GLN A 122 13.62 9.19 6.87
CA GLN A 122 13.10 7.86 7.17
C GLN A 122 11.66 7.91 7.69
N LEU A 123 11.32 8.88 8.53
CA LEU A 123 9.95 9.05 9.04
C LEU A 123 8.96 9.25 7.89
N TRP A 124 9.27 10.16 6.95
CA TRP A 124 8.45 10.41 5.78
C TRP A 124 8.26 9.17 4.92
N ARG A 125 9.36 8.46 4.60
CA ARG A 125 9.29 7.19 3.84
C ARG A 125 8.39 6.16 4.52
N ARG A 126 8.53 5.96 5.84
CA ARG A 126 7.70 5.00 6.58
C ARG A 126 6.24 5.42 6.67
N ALA A 127 5.96 6.72 6.73
CA ALA A 127 4.59 7.22 6.66
C ALA A 127 3.96 6.87 5.31
N THR A 128 4.67 7.12 4.20
CA THR A 128 4.22 6.76 2.85
C THR A 128 4.04 5.25 2.68
N ASP A 129 4.99 4.43 3.17
CA ASP A 129 4.88 2.96 3.15
C ASP A 129 3.62 2.46 3.88
N TYR A 130 3.31 3.09 5.02
CA TYR A 130 2.12 2.76 5.80
C TYR A 130 0.84 3.14 5.06
N LEU A 131 0.75 4.36 4.51
CA LEU A 131 -0.39 4.82 3.72
C LEU A 131 -0.62 3.94 2.48
N ALA A 132 0.45 3.50 1.82
CA ALA A 132 0.36 2.58 0.69
C ALA A 132 -0.16 1.20 1.11
N ALA A 133 0.33 0.67 2.24
CA ALA A 133 -0.09 -0.64 2.73
C ALA A 133 -1.54 -0.68 3.25
N THR A 134 -2.09 0.46 3.64
CA THR A 134 -3.49 0.59 4.12
C THR A 134 -4.45 1.09 3.05
N GLY A 135 -3.99 1.35 1.82
CA GLY A 135 -4.83 1.90 0.74
C GLY A 135 -5.24 3.36 0.94
N GLN A 136 -4.56 4.10 1.81
CA GLN A 136 -4.86 5.51 2.12
C GLN A 136 -4.00 6.51 1.32
N LEU A 137 -3.03 6.02 0.55
CA LEU A 137 -2.09 6.86 -0.19
C LEU A 137 -2.79 7.75 -1.24
N GLU A 138 -3.72 7.19 -2.00
CA GLU A 138 -4.44 7.91 -3.07
C GLU A 138 -5.33 9.03 -2.50
N ALA A 139 -6.01 8.75 -1.39
CA ALA A 139 -6.78 9.75 -0.65
C ALA A 139 -5.87 10.88 -0.12
N TRP A 140 -4.72 10.54 0.45
CA TRP A 140 -3.75 11.52 0.95
C TRP A 140 -3.14 12.38 -0.17
N LEU A 141 -2.96 11.80 -1.36
CA LEU A 141 -2.48 12.52 -2.55
C LEU A 141 -3.58 13.31 -3.27
N GLY A 142 -4.84 13.23 -2.84
CA GLY A 142 -5.98 13.88 -3.50
C GLY A 142 -6.34 13.28 -4.86
N MET A 143 -5.94 12.03 -5.13
CA MET A 143 -6.19 11.36 -6.41
C MET A 143 -7.57 10.67 -6.46
N ASN A 144 -8.22 10.46 -5.31
CA ASN A 144 -9.54 9.81 -5.24
C ASN A 144 -10.67 10.62 -5.89
N ASP A 145 -10.49 11.93 -6.06
CA ASP A 145 -11.49 12.80 -6.67
C ASP A 145 -11.37 12.86 -8.21
N ALA A 146 -10.21 12.48 -8.77
CA ALA A 146 -9.93 12.58 -10.20
C ALA A 146 -10.63 11.48 -11.05
N THR A 147 -11.06 10.39 -10.42
CA THR A 147 -11.78 9.28 -11.08
C THR A 147 -13.30 9.39 -10.99
N GLY A 148 -13.84 10.40 -10.29
CA GLY A 148 -15.27 10.61 -10.10
C GLY A 148 -16.00 11.43 -11.16
N ASP A 149 -15.29 12.12 -12.06
CA ASP A 149 -15.87 13.10 -13.00
C ASP A 149 -15.82 12.65 -14.48
N THR A 150 -16.19 11.41 -14.77
CA THR A 150 -16.37 10.92 -16.17
C THR A 150 -17.76 10.34 -16.43
N SER A 151 -18.77 10.75 -15.66
CA SER A 151 -20.16 10.31 -15.88
C SER A 151 -21.15 11.42 -15.55
N ARG A 152 -21.38 12.32 -16.50
CA ARG A 152 -22.62 13.10 -16.62
C ARG A 152 -23.01 13.26 -18.07
#